data_AF-A0A971ETN7-F1
#
_entry.id   AF-A0A971ETN7-F1
#
_cell.length_a   1.000
_cell.length_b   1.000
_cell.length_c   1.000
_cell.angle_alpha   90.00
_cell.angle_beta   90.00
_cell.angle_gamma   90.00
#
_symmetry.space_group_name_H-M   'P 1'
#
loop_
_entity.id
_entity.type
_entity.pdbx_description
1 polymer ?
#
loop_
_entity_poly.entity_id
_entity_poly.type
_entity_poly.pdbx_seq_one_letter_code
_entity_poly.pdbx_strand_id
1 'polypeptide(L)'
;MNLKDDRNLVALRFPDEEGESRLRPGVLSAQRLRKWQLVLESRSIPYQAQRAVRGWRLFVPAEFQAAAQREIVLFEKENRHWPPVSGRLSLADNILPTLSILGLLAVFHNLVHVGPDWFGLPAVDWLERGNAHAGRILGGEWWRTVTSLTLHGDGLHLLSNIVIGGFFAVMLCRLLGGGLGWSMTLLAGIVGNLGNAWMQAADHRAVGSSTALFGVVGLLASFALVNRPVLLRRRWSLPVAGALALLALLGAHGERVDIGAHLWGFGAGLFLGFAPGWWVKKHGRPSILVNSLLAMATAALVFLAWRAALTA
;
A
#
# COMPACT_ATOMS: atom_id res chain seq x y z
N MET A 1 -10.73 -14.31 48.75
CA MET A 1 -11.91 -15.04 49.22
C MET A 1 -11.50 -16.49 49.41
N ASN A 2 -11.61 -17.02 50.63
CA ASN A 2 -11.05 -18.31 51.03
C ASN A 2 -11.94 -19.44 50.50
N LEU A 3 -11.47 -20.22 49.51
CA LEU A 3 -12.18 -21.34 48.86
C LEU A 3 -12.38 -22.58 49.78
N LYS A 4 -12.43 -22.40 51.10
CA LYS A 4 -12.42 -23.49 52.09
C LYS A 4 -13.79 -24.11 52.40
N ASP A 5 -14.88 -23.61 51.83
CA ASP A 5 -16.19 -24.24 51.98
C ASP A 5 -16.49 -25.08 50.72
N ASP A 6 -16.02 -26.32 50.73
CA ASP A 6 -16.20 -27.32 49.64
C ASP A 6 -17.69 -27.64 49.34
N ARG A 7 -18.63 -27.09 50.11
CA ARG A 7 -20.05 -27.46 50.08
C ARG A 7 -20.88 -26.80 48.97
N ASN A 8 -20.32 -25.91 48.15
CA ASN A 8 -21.10 -25.24 47.10
C ASN A 8 -20.37 -25.08 45.75
N LEU A 9 -19.38 -25.93 45.48
CA LEU A 9 -18.66 -25.95 44.20
C LEU A 9 -19.41 -26.80 43.17
N VAL A 10 -19.66 -26.21 42.00
CA VAL A 10 -20.34 -26.87 40.89
C VAL A 10 -19.37 -27.08 39.73
N ALA A 11 -19.33 -28.30 39.20
CA ALA A 11 -18.56 -28.61 38.01
C ALA A 11 -19.14 -27.88 36.80
N LEU A 12 -18.30 -27.13 36.09
CA LEU A 12 -18.74 -26.46 34.87
C LEU A 12 -19.04 -27.48 33.76
N ARG A 13 -20.17 -27.29 33.08
CA ARG A 13 -20.60 -28.08 31.91
C ARG A 13 -20.57 -27.21 30.66
N PHE A 14 -20.14 -27.78 29.54
CA PHE A 14 -19.92 -27.05 28.29
C PHE A 14 -20.45 -27.83 27.07
N PRO A 15 -20.90 -27.13 26.01
CA PRO A 15 -21.24 -27.75 24.74
C PRO A 15 -20.01 -28.30 24.03
N ASP A 16 -20.16 -29.43 23.32
CA ASP A 16 -19.11 -30.00 22.48
C ASP A 16 -18.76 -29.04 21.33
N GLU A 17 -17.56 -29.21 20.74
CA GLU A 17 -16.99 -28.36 19.69
C GLU A 17 -17.86 -28.24 18.42
N GLU A 18 -18.91 -29.06 18.29
CA GLU A 18 -19.83 -29.13 17.15
C GLU A 18 -21.28 -28.67 17.43
N GLY A 19 -21.61 -28.19 18.63
CA GLY A 19 -22.86 -27.45 18.83
C GLY A 19 -24.18 -28.25 18.90
N GLU A 20 -24.16 -29.57 19.17
CA GLU A 20 -25.42 -30.33 19.40
C GLU A 20 -25.53 -30.98 20.80
N SER A 21 -26.47 -30.45 21.59
CA SER A 21 -27.50 -31.19 22.35
C SER A 21 -27.12 -32.22 23.44
N ARG A 22 -25.86 -32.39 23.88
CA ARG A 22 -25.55 -33.22 25.09
C ARG A 22 -24.49 -32.61 26.01
N LEU A 23 -24.91 -32.08 27.16
CA LEU A 23 -24.05 -31.60 28.24
C LEU A 23 -23.32 -32.78 28.91
N ARG A 24 -22.06 -33.08 28.53
CA ARG A 24 -21.21 -34.03 29.27
C ARG A 24 -20.39 -33.31 30.36
N PRO A 25 -20.08 -33.98 31.49
CA PRO A 25 -19.13 -33.46 32.47
C PRO A 25 -17.74 -33.36 31.83
N GLY A 26 -17.42 -32.17 31.30
CA GLY A 26 -16.28 -31.95 30.40
C GLY A 26 -14.96 -32.20 31.11
N VAL A 27 -14.22 -33.20 30.65
CA VAL A 27 -12.84 -33.41 31.07
C VAL A 27 -11.94 -32.62 30.12
N LEU A 28 -11.17 -31.69 30.67
CA LEU A 28 -10.35 -30.73 29.93
C LEU A 28 -8.93 -31.25 29.72
N SER A 29 -8.39 -30.95 28.54
CA SER A 29 -6.94 -31.04 28.31
C SER A 29 -6.21 -29.99 29.15
N ALA A 30 -4.94 -30.23 29.48
CA ALA A 30 -4.12 -29.28 30.25
C ALA A 30 -3.96 -27.91 29.55
N GLN A 31 -4.04 -27.88 28.22
CA GLN A 31 -3.98 -26.64 27.46
C GLN A 31 -5.28 -25.85 27.57
N ARG A 32 -6.43 -26.53 27.44
CA ARG A 32 -7.75 -25.88 27.53
C ARG A 32 -8.05 -25.38 28.94
N LEU A 33 -7.67 -26.16 29.96
CA LEU A 33 -7.74 -25.76 31.36
C LEU A 33 -7.01 -24.42 31.59
N ARG A 34 -5.74 -24.30 31.16
CA ARG A 34 -4.95 -23.08 31.34
C ARG A 34 -5.60 -21.86 30.70
N LYS A 35 -6.14 -22.00 29.49
CA LYS A 35 -6.86 -20.91 28.81
C LYS A 35 -8.07 -20.46 29.61
N TRP A 36 -8.88 -21.40 30.07
CA TRP A 36 -10.12 -21.06 30.79
C TRP A 36 -9.85 -20.54 32.21
N GLN A 37 -8.80 -21.00 32.88
CA GLN A 37 -8.35 -20.42 34.15
C GLN A 37 -8.03 -18.92 33.99
N LEU A 38 -7.31 -18.55 32.92
CA LEU A 38 -7.02 -17.15 32.60
C LEU A 38 -8.30 -16.34 32.34
N VAL A 39 -9.28 -16.91 31.63
CA VAL A 39 -10.58 -16.26 31.38
C VAL A 39 -11.29 -15.99 32.71
N LEU A 40 -11.38 -16.98 33.59
CA LEU A 40 -12.04 -16.81 34.89
C LEU A 40 -11.29 -15.82 35.79
N GLU A 41 -9.96 -15.89 35.82
CA GLU A 41 -9.11 -14.96 36.57
C GLU A 41 -9.27 -13.51 36.09
N SER A 42 -9.36 -13.29 34.77
CA SER A 42 -9.57 -11.95 34.19
C SER A 42 -10.90 -11.31 34.58
N ARG A 43 -11.88 -12.13 34.99
CA ARG A 43 -13.20 -11.69 35.46
C ARG A 43 -13.35 -11.80 36.98
N SER A 44 -12.25 -12.07 37.68
CA SER A 44 -12.21 -12.29 39.13
C SER A 44 -13.19 -13.37 39.61
N ILE A 45 -13.44 -14.37 38.76
CA ILE A 45 -14.31 -15.50 39.10
C ILE A 45 -13.47 -16.56 39.83
N PRO A 46 -13.81 -16.91 41.08
CA PRO A 46 -13.09 -17.94 41.83
C PRO A 46 -13.30 -19.32 41.19
N TYR A 47 -12.22 -20.10 41.10
CA TYR A 47 -12.24 -21.44 40.51
C TYR A 47 -11.34 -22.41 41.26
N GLN A 48 -11.62 -23.70 41.10
CA GLN A 48 -10.78 -24.80 41.58
C GLN A 48 -10.64 -25.84 40.46
N ALA A 49 -9.40 -26.23 40.16
CA ALA A 49 -9.12 -27.28 39.19
C ALA A 49 -8.77 -28.58 39.91
N GLN A 50 -9.44 -29.68 39.54
CA GLN A 50 -9.16 -31.01 40.08
C GLN A 50 -8.79 -31.97 38.95
N ARG A 51 -7.82 -32.85 39.22
CA ARG A 51 -7.38 -33.85 38.25
C ARG A 51 -8.36 -35.03 38.24
N ALA A 52 -8.86 -35.38 37.06
CA ALA A 52 -9.72 -36.53 36.83
C ALA A 52 -8.92 -37.67 36.17
N VAL A 53 -9.51 -38.88 36.14
CA VAL A 53 -8.89 -40.09 35.54
C VAL A 53 -8.39 -39.85 34.10
N ARG A 54 -9.05 -38.97 33.33
CA ARG A 54 -8.69 -38.66 31.94
C ARG A 54 -8.55 -37.16 31.64
N GLY A 55 -7.97 -36.36 32.54
CA GLY A 55 -7.70 -34.94 32.33
C GLY A 55 -8.05 -34.08 33.53
N TRP A 56 -8.71 -32.94 33.33
CA TRP A 56 -9.00 -31.98 34.39
C TRP A 56 -10.48 -31.60 34.44
N ARG A 57 -10.97 -31.27 35.63
CA ARG A 57 -12.30 -30.68 35.84
C ARG A 57 -12.15 -29.34 36.53
N LEU A 58 -12.98 -28.38 36.11
CA LEU A 58 -12.99 -27.03 36.62
C LEU A 58 -14.28 -26.80 37.40
N PHE A 59 -14.14 -26.35 38.63
CA PHE A 59 -15.22 -26.08 39.56
C PHE A 59 -15.26 -24.59 39.88
N VAL A 60 -16.45 -24.05 40.05
CA VAL A 60 -16.69 -22.68 40.50
C VAL A 60 -17.81 -22.69 41.55
N PRO A 61 -17.89 -21.70 42.43
CA PRO A 61 -19.05 -21.59 43.33
C PRO A 61 -20.35 -21.45 42.54
N ALA A 62 -21.44 -22.04 43.04
CA ALA A 62 -22.73 -22.10 42.35
C ALA A 62 -23.23 -20.72 41.87
N GLU A 63 -23.01 -19.67 42.66
CA GLU A 63 -23.37 -18.28 42.33
C GLU A 63 -22.66 -17.74 41.08
N PHE A 64 -21.45 -18.23 40.78
CA PHE A 64 -20.66 -17.82 39.62
C PHE A 64 -20.84 -18.72 38.40
N GLN A 65 -21.58 -19.83 38.52
CA GLN A 65 -21.68 -20.83 37.45
C GLN A 65 -22.15 -20.23 36.11
N ALA A 66 -23.24 -19.45 36.14
CA ALA A 66 -23.78 -18.83 34.93
C ALA A 66 -22.83 -17.79 34.32
N ALA A 67 -22.12 -17.02 35.17
CA ALA A 67 -21.14 -16.04 34.70
C ALA A 67 -19.92 -16.72 34.07
N ALA A 68 -19.37 -17.74 34.73
CA ALA A 68 -18.24 -18.52 34.24
C ALA A 68 -18.52 -19.17 32.88
N GLN A 69 -19.71 -19.77 32.72
CA GLN A 69 -20.13 -20.36 31.45
C GLN A 69 -20.22 -19.32 30.33
N ARG A 70 -20.82 -18.15 30.60
CA ARG A 70 -20.93 -17.07 29.60
C ARG A 70 -19.57 -16.58 29.13
N GLU A 71 -18.64 -16.32 30.05
CA GLU A 71 -17.31 -15.79 29.73
C GLU A 71 -16.48 -16.79 28.92
N ILE A 72 -16.53 -18.08 29.28
CA ILE A 72 -15.84 -19.13 28.52
C ILE A 72 -16.42 -19.29 27.11
N VAL A 73 -17.75 -19.26 26.96
CA VAL A 73 -18.41 -19.33 25.65
C VAL A 73 -18.06 -18.11 24.79
N LEU A 74 -18.04 -16.91 25.38
CA LEU A 74 -17.65 -15.69 24.67
C LEU A 74 -16.19 -15.77 24.20
N PHE A 75 -15.29 -16.20 25.09
CA PHE A 75 -13.87 -16.42 24.75
C PHE A 75 -13.70 -17.40 23.59
N GLU A 76 -14.35 -18.57 23.62
CA GLU A 76 -14.26 -19.57 22.55
C GLU A 76 -14.85 -19.03 21.23
N LYS A 77 -15.94 -18.23 21.29
CA LYS A 77 -16.54 -17.60 20.12
C LYS A 77 -15.62 -16.55 19.49
N GLU A 78 -15.01 -15.68 20.30
CA GLU A 78 -14.09 -14.63 19.84
C GLU A 78 -12.77 -15.22 19.32
N ASN A 79 -12.29 -16.31 19.93
CA ASN A 79 -11.02 -16.93 19.59
C ASN A 79 -11.13 -18.10 18.61
N ARG A 80 -12.31 -18.36 18.04
CA ARG A 80 -12.53 -19.43 17.04
C ARG A 80 -11.56 -19.35 15.86
N HIS A 81 -11.11 -18.14 15.49
CA HIS A 81 -10.19 -17.89 14.38
C HIS A 81 -8.82 -17.36 14.86
N TRP A 82 -8.45 -17.63 16.11
CA TRP A 82 -7.16 -17.24 16.69
C TRP A 82 -6.11 -18.35 16.52
N PRO A 83 -4.84 -18.04 16.21
CA PRO A 83 -4.30 -16.70 15.99
C PRO A 83 -4.80 -16.08 14.67
N PRO A 84 -5.00 -14.75 14.61
CA PRO A 84 -5.29 -14.09 13.34
C PRO A 84 -4.22 -14.56 12.35
N VAL A 85 -4.64 -14.99 11.16
CA VAL A 85 -3.72 -15.32 10.07
C VAL A 85 -2.87 -14.08 9.85
N SER A 86 -1.66 -14.10 10.42
CA SER A 86 -0.72 -13.02 10.30
C SER A 86 -0.10 -13.18 8.92
N GLY A 87 -0.86 -12.75 7.90
CA GLY A 87 -0.28 -12.38 6.63
C GLY A 87 0.64 -11.20 6.89
N ARG A 88 1.86 -11.47 7.37
CA ARG A 88 2.96 -10.54 7.15
C ARG A 88 2.98 -10.37 5.64
N LEU A 89 2.58 -9.19 5.16
CA LEU A 89 2.81 -8.81 3.78
C LEU A 89 4.32 -9.00 3.59
N SER A 90 4.73 -10.10 2.96
CA SER A 90 6.13 -10.29 2.55
C SER A 90 6.42 -9.08 1.70
N LEU A 91 7.28 -8.14 2.10
CA LEU A 91 7.59 -6.94 1.32
C LEU A 91 8.72 -7.26 0.35
N ALA A 92 8.67 -6.73 -0.86
CA ALA A 92 9.77 -6.93 -1.80
C ALA A 92 11.01 -6.17 -1.29
N ASP A 93 12.20 -6.72 -1.52
CA ASP A 93 13.43 -5.95 -1.41
C ASP A 93 13.75 -5.33 -2.77
N ASN A 94 13.40 -4.06 -2.93
CA ASN A 94 13.50 -3.33 -4.19
C ASN A 94 14.14 -1.95 -3.99
N ILE A 95 14.77 -1.71 -2.84
CA ILE A 95 15.37 -0.40 -2.53
C ILE A 95 16.45 -0.08 -3.58
N LEU A 96 17.40 -1.00 -3.78
CA LEU A 96 18.48 -0.81 -4.75
C LEU A 96 17.97 -0.53 -6.17
N PRO A 97 17.11 -1.38 -6.80
CA PRO A 97 16.55 -1.08 -8.11
C PRO A 97 15.81 0.26 -8.20
N THR A 98 15.08 0.64 -7.14
CA THR A 98 14.34 1.91 -7.10
C THR A 98 15.33 3.09 -7.09
N LEU A 99 16.36 3.03 -6.25
CA LEU A 99 17.42 4.04 -6.21
C LEU A 99 18.20 4.10 -7.52
N SER A 100 18.44 2.96 -8.19
CA SER A 100 19.07 2.93 -9.51
C SER A 100 18.25 3.68 -10.56
N ILE A 101 16.92 3.53 -10.59
CA ILE A 101 16.05 4.26 -11.52
C ILE A 101 16.06 5.76 -11.24
N LEU A 102 16.03 6.17 -9.96
CA LEU A 102 16.15 7.58 -9.59
C LEU A 102 17.53 8.16 -9.92
N GLY A 103 18.58 7.36 -9.75
CA GLY A 103 19.95 7.69 -10.16
C GLY A 103 20.05 7.87 -11.68
N LEU A 104 19.43 6.98 -12.46
CA LEU A 104 19.34 7.12 -13.93
C LEU A 104 18.62 8.39 -14.34
N LEU A 105 17.54 8.76 -13.63
CA LEU A 105 16.84 10.02 -13.86
C LEU A 105 17.75 11.24 -13.59
N ALA A 106 18.55 11.20 -12.53
CA ALA A 106 19.51 12.25 -12.23
C ALA A 106 20.65 12.33 -13.27
N VAL A 107 21.16 11.18 -13.71
CA VAL A 107 22.16 11.12 -14.80
C VAL A 107 21.56 11.70 -16.08
N PHE A 108 20.34 11.30 -16.44
CA PHE A 108 19.65 11.80 -17.62
C PHE A 108 19.42 13.32 -17.57
N HIS A 109 18.99 13.86 -16.43
CA HIS A 109 18.88 15.31 -16.24
C HIS A 109 20.22 16.03 -16.50
N ASN A 110 21.33 15.51 -15.97
CA ASN A 110 22.64 16.09 -16.23
C ASN A 110 23.03 16.00 -17.71
N LEU A 111 22.79 14.87 -18.37
CA LEU A 111 23.06 14.71 -19.80
C LEU A 111 22.26 15.68 -20.68
N VAL A 112 21.03 15.99 -20.30
CA VAL A 112 20.18 16.96 -21.01
C VAL A 112 20.70 18.41 -20.86
N HIS A 113 21.36 18.74 -19.75
CA HIS A 113 21.86 20.09 -19.47
C HIS A 113 23.36 20.29 -19.78
N VAL A 114 24.14 19.21 -19.81
CA VAL A 114 25.52 19.23 -20.31
C VAL A 114 25.45 19.37 -21.82
N GLY A 115 25.83 20.54 -22.32
CA GLY A 115 25.74 20.88 -23.74
C GLY A 115 26.48 19.87 -24.65
N PRO A 116 26.08 19.81 -25.93
CA PRO A 116 26.62 18.89 -26.94
C PRO A 116 28.14 19.05 -27.22
N ASP A 117 28.74 20.15 -26.76
CA ASP A 117 30.14 20.53 -27.01
C ASP A 117 31.14 19.49 -26.48
N TRP A 118 30.76 18.68 -25.49
CA TRP A 118 31.64 17.62 -24.97
C TRP A 118 31.79 16.42 -25.92
N PHE A 119 30.83 16.20 -26.82
CA PHE A 119 30.79 15.03 -27.71
C PHE A 119 30.73 15.37 -29.20
N GLY A 120 30.75 16.65 -29.58
CA GLY A 120 30.68 17.07 -30.99
C GLY A 120 29.38 16.69 -31.70
N LEU A 121 28.31 16.47 -30.93
CA LEU A 121 27.00 16.09 -31.46
C LEU A 121 26.18 17.34 -31.83
N PRO A 122 25.19 17.24 -32.73
CA PRO A 122 24.25 18.33 -32.97
C PRO A 122 23.52 18.71 -31.68
N ALA A 123 23.29 20.01 -31.47
CA ALA A 123 22.47 20.48 -30.36
C ALA A 123 21.02 20.02 -30.53
N VAL A 124 20.54 19.17 -29.62
CA VAL A 124 19.14 18.75 -29.55
C VAL A 124 18.49 19.48 -28.38
N ASP A 125 17.40 20.20 -28.65
CA ASP A 125 16.57 20.78 -27.59
C ASP A 125 15.65 19.71 -26.99
N TRP A 126 16.20 18.95 -26.04
CA TRP A 126 15.48 17.86 -25.36
C TRP A 126 14.23 18.35 -24.64
N LEU A 127 14.24 19.57 -24.09
CA LEU A 127 13.08 20.13 -23.39
C LEU A 127 11.97 20.43 -24.37
N GLU A 128 12.25 21.04 -25.52
CA GLU A 128 11.25 21.28 -26.57
C GLU A 128 10.64 19.97 -27.06
N ARG A 129 11.48 18.97 -27.35
CA ARG A 129 11.04 17.69 -27.92
C ARG A 129 10.24 16.85 -26.93
N GLY A 130 10.60 16.91 -25.65
CA GLY A 130 10.06 16.01 -24.63
C GLY A 130 9.02 16.60 -23.67
N ASN A 131 8.82 17.93 -23.61
CA ASN A 131 7.86 18.51 -22.65
C ASN A 131 6.40 18.10 -22.94
N ALA A 132 5.56 18.16 -21.90
CA ALA A 132 4.13 17.92 -21.97
C ALA A 132 3.40 19.15 -22.51
N HIS A 133 3.51 19.37 -23.82
CA HIS A 133 2.76 20.42 -24.52
C HIS A 133 1.31 19.96 -24.75
N ALA A 134 0.34 20.63 -24.12
CA ALA A 134 -1.06 20.18 -24.12
C ALA A 134 -1.62 20.01 -25.55
N GLY A 135 -1.51 21.04 -26.39
CA GLY A 135 -2.00 20.99 -27.78
C GLY A 135 -1.35 19.92 -28.64
N ARG A 136 -0.05 19.63 -28.47
CA ARG A 136 0.65 18.58 -29.23
C ARG A 136 0.32 17.18 -28.74
N ILE A 137 0.12 17.00 -27.43
CA ILE A 137 -0.41 15.74 -26.87
C ILE A 137 -1.77 15.44 -27.50
N LEU A 138 -2.68 16.42 -27.51
CA LEU A 138 -4.00 16.28 -28.13
C LEU A 138 -3.93 16.14 -29.66
N GLY A 139 -2.88 16.69 -30.29
CA GLY A 139 -2.56 16.54 -31.71
C GLY A 139 -1.94 15.20 -32.11
N GLY A 140 -1.71 14.27 -31.17
CA GLY A 140 -1.23 12.92 -31.44
C GLY A 140 0.21 12.63 -31.03
N GLU A 141 0.94 13.61 -30.49
CA GLU A 141 2.30 13.42 -29.95
C GLU A 141 2.27 12.76 -28.55
N TRP A 142 1.70 11.55 -28.48
CA TRP A 142 1.46 10.81 -27.24
C TRP A 142 2.74 10.59 -26.42
N TRP A 143 3.91 10.48 -27.06
CA TRP A 143 5.19 10.27 -26.37
C TRP A 143 5.49 11.37 -25.36
N ARG A 144 4.95 12.59 -25.57
CA ARG A 144 5.11 13.71 -24.65
C ARG A 144 4.54 13.44 -23.26
N THR A 145 3.53 12.59 -23.13
CA THR A 145 3.00 12.19 -21.80
C THR A 145 3.99 11.33 -21.02
N VAL A 146 4.95 10.70 -21.71
CA VAL A 146 5.99 9.84 -21.13
C VAL A 146 7.29 10.62 -20.93
N THR A 147 7.80 11.27 -21.98
CA THR A 147 9.11 11.94 -21.97
C THR A 147 9.15 13.08 -20.95
N SER A 148 8.05 13.82 -20.80
CA SER A 148 7.94 14.91 -19.82
C SER A 148 8.15 14.47 -18.37
N LEU A 149 7.80 13.22 -18.03
CA LEU A 149 8.02 12.64 -16.70
C LEU A 149 9.51 12.39 -16.42
N THR A 150 10.34 12.35 -17.45
CA THR A 150 11.80 12.14 -17.35
C THR A 150 12.61 13.42 -17.41
N LEU A 151 11.96 14.56 -17.71
CA LEU A 151 12.60 15.87 -17.78
C LEU A 151 12.32 16.69 -16.52
N HIS A 152 13.26 17.54 -16.13
CA HIS A 152 13.09 18.53 -15.06
C HIS A 152 13.68 19.85 -15.52
N GLY A 153 13.07 20.96 -15.11
CA GLY A 153 13.51 22.30 -15.50
C GLY A 153 14.74 22.79 -14.73
N ASP A 154 14.99 22.23 -13.54
CA ASP A 154 16.12 22.60 -12.70
C ASP A 154 16.47 21.47 -11.70
N GLY A 155 17.67 21.56 -11.12
CA GLY A 155 18.19 20.56 -10.20
C GLY A 155 17.46 20.48 -8.86
N LEU A 156 16.86 21.57 -8.37
CA LEU A 156 16.09 21.56 -7.11
C LEU A 156 14.74 20.87 -7.30
N HIS A 157 14.08 21.10 -8.44
CA HIS A 157 12.88 20.40 -8.84
C HIS A 157 13.15 18.90 -9.05
N LEU A 158 14.30 18.53 -9.63
CA LEU A 158 14.71 17.12 -9.68
C LEU A 158 14.92 16.53 -8.28
N LEU A 159 15.70 17.22 -7.42
CA LEU A 159 16.05 16.73 -6.09
C LEU A 159 14.81 16.47 -5.23
N SER A 160 13.84 17.39 -5.24
CA SER A 160 12.59 17.23 -4.50
C SER A 160 11.79 16.01 -4.99
N ASN A 161 11.69 15.80 -6.30
CA ASN A 161 11.06 14.61 -6.87
C ASN A 161 11.81 13.32 -6.54
N ILE A 162 13.14 13.31 -6.50
CA ILE A 162 13.92 12.12 -6.12
C ILE A 162 13.72 11.79 -4.65
N VAL A 163 13.81 12.76 -3.75
CA VAL A 163 13.71 12.53 -2.30
C VAL A 163 12.30 12.10 -1.92
N ILE A 164 11.31 12.90 -2.30
CA ILE A 164 9.91 12.65 -1.94
C ILE A 164 9.36 11.50 -2.78
N GLY A 165 9.58 11.55 -4.09
CA GLY A 165 9.12 10.50 -5.00
C GLY A 165 9.79 9.16 -4.75
N GLY A 166 11.07 9.15 -4.39
CA GLY A 166 11.78 7.93 -4.01
C GLY A 166 11.19 7.25 -2.79
N PHE A 167 10.83 8.01 -1.74
CA PHE A 167 10.16 7.46 -0.56
C PHE A 167 8.86 6.72 -0.94
N PHE A 168 7.97 7.37 -1.69
CA PHE A 168 6.70 6.77 -2.08
C PHE A 168 6.86 5.64 -3.13
N ALA A 169 7.79 5.78 -4.08
CA ALA A 169 8.07 4.76 -5.07
C ALA A 169 8.63 3.49 -4.43
N VAL A 170 9.53 3.62 -3.43
CA VAL A 170 10.00 2.48 -2.63
C VAL A 170 8.80 1.82 -1.94
N MET A 171 7.94 2.58 -1.26
CA MET A 171 6.76 2.01 -0.60
C MET A 171 5.84 1.24 -1.57
N LEU A 172 5.52 1.84 -2.72
CA LEU A 172 4.66 1.22 -3.73
C LEU A 172 5.28 -0.06 -4.28
N CYS A 173 6.55 -0.02 -4.68
CA CYS A 173 7.24 -1.17 -5.24
C CYS A 173 7.47 -2.27 -4.18
N ARG A 174 7.60 -1.92 -2.90
CA ARG A 174 7.61 -2.89 -1.80
C ARG A 174 6.27 -3.61 -1.66
N LEU A 175 5.16 -2.96 -2.01
CA LEU A 175 3.81 -3.53 -1.96
C LEU A 175 3.47 -4.36 -3.21
N LEU A 176 3.77 -3.85 -4.40
CA LEU A 176 3.36 -4.43 -5.69
C LEU A 176 4.44 -5.30 -6.37
N GLY A 177 5.70 -5.17 -5.97
CA GLY A 177 6.85 -5.63 -6.76
C GLY A 177 7.36 -4.51 -7.67
N GLY A 178 8.65 -4.53 -8.02
CA GLY A 178 9.29 -3.44 -8.75
C GLY A 178 8.72 -3.19 -10.16
N GLY A 179 8.46 -4.24 -10.93
CA GLY A 179 7.97 -4.11 -12.30
C GLY A 179 6.53 -3.63 -12.36
N LEU A 180 5.64 -4.24 -11.57
CA LEU A 180 4.25 -3.77 -11.47
C LEU A 180 4.19 -2.36 -10.87
N GLY A 181 4.97 -2.08 -9.82
CA GLY A 181 5.06 -0.77 -9.19
C GLY A 181 5.44 0.33 -10.18
N TRP A 182 6.55 0.17 -10.90
CA TRP A 182 7.00 1.16 -11.89
C TRP A 182 6.08 1.25 -13.11
N SER A 183 5.48 0.14 -13.55
CA SER A 183 4.48 0.16 -14.63
C SER A 183 3.27 1.02 -14.25
N MET A 184 2.77 0.85 -13.02
CA MET A 184 1.63 1.63 -12.52
C MET A 184 2.00 3.09 -12.26
N THR A 185 3.22 3.38 -11.77
CA THR A 185 3.74 4.74 -11.66
C THR A 185 3.75 5.44 -13.01
N LEU A 186 4.31 4.78 -14.04
CA LEU A 186 4.38 5.35 -15.38
C LEU A 186 2.99 5.54 -15.97
N LEU A 187 2.10 4.54 -15.86
CA LEU A 187 0.74 4.61 -16.36
C LEU A 187 -0.07 5.73 -15.68
N ALA A 188 0.04 5.88 -14.37
CA ALA A 188 -0.61 6.97 -13.64
C ALA A 188 -0.08 8.34 -14.08
N GLY A 189 1.23 8.46 -14.32
CA GLY A 189 1.83 9.67 -14.89
C GLY A 189 1.31 9.99 -16.30
N ILE A 190 1.24 8.99 -17.17
CA ILE A 190 0.71 9.13 -18.55
C ILE A 190 -0.74 9.60 -18.53
N VAL A 191 -1.60 8.92 -17.76
CA VAL A 191 -3.02 9.26 -17.66
C VAL A 191 -3.21 10.63 -17.01
N GLY A 192 -2.39 10.96 -16.00
CA GLY A 192 -2.39 12.27 -15.37
C GLY A 192 -2.00 13.40 -16.33
N ASN A 193 -0.94 13.20 -17.12
CA ASN A 193 -0.51 14.16 -18.13
C ASN A 193 -1.55 14.32 -19.25
N LEU A 194 -2.20 13.24 -19.66
CA LEU A 194 -3.29 13.30 -20.64
C LEU A 194 -4.50 14.05 -20.08
N GLY A 195 -4.94 13.74 -18.86
CA GLY A 195 -6.04 14.46 -18.20
C GLY A 195 -5.75 15.94 -18.02
N ASN A 196 -4.50 16.28 -17.69
CA ASN A 196 -4.07 17.67 -17.60
C ASN A 196 -4.07 18.37 -18.97
N ALA A 197 -3.58 17.72 -20.03
CA ALA A 197 -3.60 18.26 -21.38
C ALA A 197 -5.02 18.55 -21.90
N TRP A 198 -6.01 17.76 -21.50
CA TRP A 198 -7.42 17.98 -21.84
C TRP A 198 -8.03 19.22 -21.15
N MET A 199 -7.52 19.60 -19.98
CA MET A 199 -8.10 20.68 -19.16
C MET A 199 -7.36 22.00 -19.27
N GLN A 200 -6.06 21.97 -19.61
CA GLN A 200 -5.22 23.16 -19.72
C GLN A 200 -5.34 23.81 -21.11
N ALA A 201 -4.89 25.06 -21.21
CA ALA A 201 -4.77 25.76 -22.49
C ALA A 201 -3.79 25.03 -23.44
N ALA A 202 -4.02 25.13 -24.75
CA ALA A 202 -3.27 24.35 -25.74
C ALA A 202 -1.76 24.66 -25.76
N ASP A 203 -1.34 25.85 -25.36
CA ASP A 203 0.04 26.32 -25.25
C ASP A 203 0.71 25.97 -23.92
N HIS A 204 -0.03 25.37 -22.99
CA HIS A 204 0.50 24.92 -21.70
C HIS A 204 1.60 23.88 -21.86
N ARG A 205 2.66 24.02 -21.06
CA ARG A 205 3.85 23.17 -21.07
C ARG A 205 4.27 22.80 -19.65
N ALA A 206 4.56 21.53 -19.45
CA ALA A 206 5.08 21.02 -18.18
C ALA A 206 6.22 20.01 -18.38
N VAL A 207 7.11 19.96 -17.41
CA VAL A 207 8.15 18.93 -17.25
C VAL A 207 8.21 18.53 -15.78
N GLY A 208 8.50 17.27 -15.51
CA GLY A 208 8.71 16.76 -14.16
C GLY A 208 8.02 15.44 -13.93
N SER A 209 8.63 14.62 -13.08
CA SER A 209 8.04 13.38 -12.57
C SER A 209 6.96 13.58 -11.51
N SER A 210 6.62 14.84 -11.16
CA SER A 210 5.69 15.16 -10.09
C SER A 210 4.27 14.63 -10.36
N THR A 211 3.79 14.65 -11.61
CA THR A 211 2.53 14.00 -12.01
C THR A 211 2.52 12.52 -11.62
N ALA A 212 3.60 11.79 -11.92
CA ALA A 212 3.74 10.39 -11.59
C ALA A 212 3.86 10.18 -10.07
N LEU A 213 4.54 11.07 -9.34
CA LEU A 213 4.61 11.05 -7.88
C LEU A 213 3.22 11.17 -7.25
N PHE A 214 2.41 12.13 -7.66
CA PHE A 214 1.02 12.21 -7.21
C PHE A 214 0.21 10.98 -7.59
N GLY A 215 0.49 10.40 -8.77
CA GLY A 215 -0.01 9.07 -9.16
C GLY A 215 0.35 7.97 -8.17
N VAL A 216 1.60 7.90 -7.71
CA VAL A 216 2.03 6.94 -6.68
C VAL A 216 1.26 7.13 -5.37
N VAL A 217 1.06 8.38 -4.94
CA VAL A 217 0.26 8.68 -3.74
C VAL A 217 -1.18 8.19 -3.91
N GLY A 218 -1.79 8.43 -5.06
CA GLY A 218 -3.12 7.91 -5.41
C GLY A 218 -3.17 6.37 -5.41
N LEU A 219 -2.17 5.71 -6.00
CA LEU A 219 -2.02 4.25 -6.02
C LEU A 219 -1.93 3.68 -4.61
N LEU A 220 -1.12 4.29 -3.73
CA LEU A 220 -0.98 3.88 -2.33
C LEU A 220 -2.28 4.08 -1.54
N ALA A 221 -2.98 5.19 -1.76
CA ALA A 221 -4.28 5.44 -1.16
C ALA A 221 -5.30 4.37 -1.59
N SER A 222 -5.39 4.09 -2.89
CA SER A 222 -6.26 3.04 -3.45
C SER A 222 -5.92 1.66 -2.89
N PHE A 223 -4.63 1.32 -2.82
CA PHE A 223 -4.18 0.06 -2.24
C PHE A 223 -4.60 -0.08 -0.77
N ALA A 224 -4.52 1.00 0.00
CA ALA A 224 -4.98 1.04 1.39
C ALA A 224 -6.51 0.90 1.51
N LEU A 225 -7.30 1.48 0.61
CA LEU A 225 -8.76 1.28 0.55
C LEU A 225 -9.09 -0.22 0.40
N VAL A 226 -8.41 -0.90 -0.53
CA VAL A 226 -8.70 -2.30 -0.86
C VAL A 226 -8.23 -3.26 0.22
N ASN A 227 -7.05 -3.02 0.80
CA ASN A 227 -6.38 -3.97 1.70
C ASN A 227 -6.59 -3.68 3.18
N ARG A 228 -6.90 -2.43 3.56
CA ARG A 228 -7.06 -1.99 4.96
C ARG A 228 -8.28 -1.06 5.12
N PRO A 229 -9.49 -1.46 4.65
CA PRO A 229 -10.65 -0.56 4.58
C PRO A 229 -11.07 0.00 5.95
N VAL A 230 -10.99 -0.81 7.01
CA VAL A 230 -11.36 -0.39 8.38
C VAL A 230 -10.41 0.68 8.92
N LEU A 231 -9.10 0.54 8.67
CA LEU A 231 -8.09 1.49 9.13
C LEU A 231 -8.23 2.81 8.38
N LEU A 232 -8.45 2.75 7.07
CA LEU A 232 -8.59 3.95 6.25
C LEU A 232 -9.91 4.67 6.50
N ARG A 233 -11.02 3.96 6.71
CA ARG A 233 -12.29 4.58 7.10
C ARG A 233 -12.16 5.39 8.40
N ARG A 234 -11.33 4.94 9.34
CA ARG A 234 -11.00 5.68 10.58
C ARG A 234 -10.01 6.83 10.39
N ARG A 235 -9.21 6.83 9.30
CA ARG A 235 -8.11 7.78 9.08
C ARG A 235 -8.09 8.33 7.65
N TRP A 236 -9.27 8.54 7.07
CA TRP A 236 -9.43 8.88 5.66
C TRP A 236 -8.83 10.25 5.31
N SER A 237 -8.69 11.11 6.32
CA SER A 237 -8.04 12.42 6.20
C SER A 237 -6.52 12.34 6.03
N LEU A 238 -5.84 11.25 6.42
CA LEU A 238 -4.38 11.17 6.36
C LEU A 238 -3.82 11.11 4.92
N PRO A 239 -4.35 10.28 4.00
CA PRO A 239 -3.90 10.31 2.59
C PRO A 239 -4.20 11.65 1.92
N VAL A 240 -5.36 12.24 2.21
CA VAL A 240 -5.77 13.54 1.65
C VAL A 240 -4.87 14.66 2.20
N ALA A 241 -4.65 14.70 3.51
CA ALA A 241 -3.73 15.64 4.13
C ALA A 241 -2.28 15.42 3.67
N GLY A 242 -1.87 14.17 3.44
CA GLY A 242 -0.57 13.84 2.85
C GLY A 242 -0.46 14.37 1.42
N ALA A 243 -1.47 14.15 0.58
CA ALA A 243 -1.52 14.68 -0.78
C ALA A 243 -1.52 16.22 -0.79
N LEU A 244 -2.29 16.88 0.09
CA LEU A 244 -2.31 18.33 0.23
C LEU A 244 -1.00 18.89 0.79
N ALA A 245 -0.37 18.21 1.74
CA ALA A 245 0.95 18.58 2.26
C ALA A 245 2.03 18.43 1.18
N LEU A 246 1.96 17.37 0.37
CA LEU A 246 2.83 17.19 -0.79
C LEU A 246 2.58 18.26 -1.85
N LEU A 247 1.32 18.63 -2.09
CA LEU A 247 0.96 19.74 -2.98
C LEU A 247 1.55 21.05 -2.48
N ALA A 248 1.49 21.31 -1.17
CA ALA A 248 2.10 22.50 -0.58
C ALA A 248 3.65 22.46 -0.65
N LEU A 249 4.27 21.31 -0.36
CA LEU A 249 5.74 21.14 -0.39
C LEU A 249 6.31 21.22 -1.81
N LEU A 250 5.68 20.55 -2.77
CA LEU A 250 6.12 20.52 -4.18
C LEU A 250 5.64 21.74 -4.96
N GLY A 251 4.54 22.36 -4.53
CA GLY A 251 3.96 23.55 -5.16
C GLY A 251 4.47 24.89 -4.63
N ALA A 252 5.36 24.89 -3.65
CA ALA A 252 6.00 26.13 -3.16
C ALA A 252 7.17 26.63 -4.04
N HIS A 253 7.53 25.90 -5.11
CA HIS A 253 8.74 26.16 -5.90
C HIS A 253 8.41 26.68 -7.31
N GLY A 254 8.14 27.98 -7.43
CA GLY A 254 8.21 28.75 -8.70
C GLY A 254 6.88 29.10 -9.40
N GLU A 255 6.92 30.13 -10.26
CA GLU A 255 5.78 30.75 -10.98
C GLU A 255 5.00 29.84 -11.96
N ARG A 256 5.26 28.53 -12.02
CA ARG A 256 4.64 27.58 -12.97
C ARG A 256 4.35 26.20 -12.37
N VAL A 257 3.86 26.15 -11.13
CA VAL A 257 3.41 24.89 -10.53
C VAL A 257 2.11 24.44 -11.19
N ASP A 258 2.16 23.31 -11.89
CA ASP A 258 1.03 22.71 -12.56
C ASP A 258 0.15 21.92 -11.58
N ILE A 259 -0.68 22.65 -10.83
CA ILE A 259 -1.65 22.09 -9.88
C ILE A 259 -2.60 21.10 -10.59
N GLY A 260 -2.93 21.35 -11.86
CA GLY A 260 -3.75 20.47 -12.68
C GLY A 260 -3.10 19.10 -12.86
N ALA A 261 -1.82 19.08 -13.22
CA ALA A 261 -1.06 17.83 -13.36
C ALA A 261 -1.03 17.03 -12.06
N HIS A 262 -0.89 17.67 -10.90
CA HIS A 262 -0.89 16.98 -9.61
C HIS A 262 -2.25 16.36 -9.28
N LEU A 263 -3.34 17.10 -9.50
CA LEU A 263 -4.70 16.61 -9.28
C LEU A 263 -5.02 15.42 -10.18
N TRP A 264 -4.73 15.53 -11.47
CA TRP A 264 -4.97 14.47 -12.45
C TRP A 264 -4.07 13.26 -12.22
N GLY A 265 -2.81 13.46 -11.83
CA GLY A 265 -1.91 12.40 -11.40
C GLY A 265 -2.49 11.61 -10.22
N PHE A 266 -2.89 12.31 -9.15
CA PHE A 266 -3.50 11.68 -7.98
C PHE A 266 -4.79 10.92 -8.33
N GLY A 267 -5.68 11.54 -9.11
CA GLY A 267 -6.93 10.93 -9.55
C GLY A 267 -6.70 9.66 -10.40
N ALA A 268 -5.75 9.73 -11.35
CA ALA A 268 -5.36 8.59 -12.16
C ALA A 268 -4.82 7.45 -11.30
N GLY A 269 -3.94 7.76 -10.34
CA GLY A 269 -3.41 6.77 -9.40
C GLY A 269 -4.48 6.12 -8.54
N LEU A 270 -5.42 6.92 -8.02
CA LEU A 270 -6.53 6.43 -7.21
C LEU A 270 -7.40 5.43 -7.98
N PHE A 271 -7.74 5.78 -9.22
CA PHE A 271 -8.54 4.93 -10.12
C PHE A 271 -7.79 3.66 -10.53
N LEU A 272 -6.57 3.80 -11.06
CA LEU A 272 -5.77 2.68 -11.55
C LEU A 272 -5.38 1.71 -10.43
N GLY A 273 -5.23 2.19 -9.19
CA GLY A 273 -4.75 1.39 -8.06
C GLY A 273 -5.72 0.31 -7.56
N PHE A 274 -7.00 0.39 -7.92
CA PHE A 274 -8.01 -0.57 -7.47
C PHE A 274 -7.73 -1.99 -8.00
N ALA A 275 -7.44 -2.11 -9.29
CA ALA A 275 -7.19 -3.40 -9.94
C ALA A 275 -5.94 -4.13 -9.39
N PRO A 276 -4.73 -3.53 -9.37
CA PRO A 276 -3.55 -4.17 -8.79
C PRO A 276 -3.69 -4.37 -7.28
N GLY A 277 -4.35 -3.44 -6.56
CA GLY A 277 -4.62 -3.59 -5.14
C GLY A 277 -5.50 -4.80 -4.82
N TRP A 278 -6.55 -5.04 -5.61
CA TRP A 278 -7.42 -6.21 -5.49
C TRP A 278 -6.72 -7.49 -5.90
N TRP A 279 -5.97 -7.46 -7.01
CA TRP A 279 -5.22 -8.61 -7.49
C TRP A 279 -4.22 -9.10 -6.45
N VAL A 280 -3.39 -8.19 -5.91
CA VAL A 280 -2.37 -8.52 -4.90
C VAL A 280 -2.99 -9.03 -3.61
N LYS A 281 -4.17 -8.49 -3.22
CA LYS A 281 -4.92 -8.99 -2.06
C LYS A 281 -5.34 -10.45 -2.23
N LYS A 282 -5.79 -10.83 -3.43
CA LYS A 282 -6.37 -12.15 -3.70
C LYS A 282 -5.34 -13.21 -4.08
N HIS A 283 -4.35 -12.85 -4.90
CA HIS A 283 -3.40 -13.79 -5.51
C HIS A 283 -1.95 -13.58 -5.05
N GLY A 284 -1.68 -12.55 -4.25
CA GLY A 284 -0.32 -12.13 -3.93
C GLY A 284 0.34 -11.35 -5.08
N ARG A 285 1.64 -11.12 -4.96
CA ARG A 285 2.39 -10.37 -5.98
C ARG A 285 2.53 -11.16 -7.28
N PRO A 286 2.75 -10.46 -8.41
CA PRO A 286 3.15 -11.11 -9.65
C PRO A 286 4.40 -11.98 -9.44
N SER A 287 4.50 -13.07 -10.20
CA SER A 287 5.70 -13.90 -10.22
C SER A 287 6.91 -13.09 -10.70
N ILE A 288 8.12 -13.59 -10.43
CA ILE A 288 9.37 -12.94 -10.85
C ILE A 288 9.37 -12.69 -12.36
N LEU A 289 8.94 -13.68 -13.16
CA LEU A 289 8.86 -13.56 -14.62
C LEU A 289 7.92 -12.41 -15.04
N VAL A 290 6.69 -12.39 -14.52
CA VAL A 290 5.71 -11.35 -14.88
C VAL A 290 6.21 -9.97 -14.45
N ASN A 291 6.79 -9.88 -13.25
CA ASN A 291 7.36 -8.64 -12.74
C ASN A 291 8.53 -8.15 -13.61
N SER A 292 9.41 -9.04 -14.07
CA SER A 292 10.51 -8.68 -14.98
C SER A 292 9.99 -8.25 -16.36
N LEU A 293 8.99 -8.93 -16.92
CA LEU A 293 8.35 -8.54 -18.19
C LEU A 293 7.73 -7.15 -18.09
N LEU A 294 7.04 -6.84 -16.99
CA LEU A 294 6.47 -5.51 -16.73
C LEU A 294 7.55 -4.42 -16.63
N ALA A 295 8.66 -4.71 -15.95
CA ALA A 295 9.79 -3.78 -15.85
C ALA A 295 10.41 -3.51 -17.24
N MET A 296 10.64 -4.56 -18.04
CA MET A 296 11.18 -4.41 -19.40
C MET A 296 10.22 -3.66 -20.31
N ALA A 297 8.91 -3.94 -20.23
CA ALA A 297 7.89 -3.22 -21.00
C ALA A 297 7.86 -1.73 -20.63
N THR A 298 7.98 -1.41 -19.34
CA THR A 298 8.06 -0.02 -18.85
C THR A 298 9.29 0.69 -19.42
N ALA A 299 10.47 0.06 -19.35
CA ALA A 299 11.69 0.63 -19.90
C ALA A 299 11.63 0.79 -21.43
N ALA A 300 11.08 -0.20 -22.13
CA ALA A 300 10.88 -0.16 -23.58
C ALA A 300 9.93 0.98 -23.98
N LEU A 301 8.85 1.22 -23.22
CA LEU A 301 7.93 2.32 -23.49
C LEU A 301 8.62 3.69 -23.36
N VAL A 302 9.43 3.88 -22.31
CA VAL A 302 10.21 5.12 -22.14
C VAL A 302 11.20 5.31 -23.29
N PHE A 303 11.91 4.25 -23.68
CA PHE A 303 12.84 4.30 -24.81
C PHE A 303 12.12 4.62 -26.14
N LEU A 304 11.01 3.96 -26.43
CA LEU A 304 10.23 4.18 -27.64
C LEU A 304 9.63 5.58 -27.69
N ALA A 305 9.20 6.12 -26.55
CA ALA A 305 8.71 7.50 -26.45
C ALA A 305 9.81 8.50 -26.80
N TRP A 306 11.02 8.33 -26.24
CA TRP A 306 12.16 9.18 -26.59
C TRP A 306 12.59 9.02 -28.05
N ARG A 307 12.57 7.80 -28.59
CA ARG A 307 12.82 7.57 -30.01
C ARG A 307 11.83 8.35 -30.88
N ALA A 308 10.53 8.28 -30.56
CA ALA A 308 9.50 9.01 -31.28
C ALA A 308 9.71 10.54 -31.19
N ALA A 309 10.03 11.05 -30.01
CA ALA A 309 10.29 12.48 -29.78
C ALA A 309 11.49 13.02 -30.59
N LEU A 310 12.51 12.19 -30.81
CA LEU A 310 13.70 12.57 -31.57
C LEU A 310 13.51 12.45 -33.08
N THR A 311 12.59 11.60 -33.54
CA THR A 311 12.31 11.39 -34.98
C THR A 311 11.11 12.16 -35.52
N ALA A 312 10.28 12.73 -34.64
CA ALA A 312 9.20 13.64 -35.01
C ALA A 312 9.74 15.03 -35.37
#